data_AF-A0A3D3F5W0-F1
#
_entry.id   AF-A0A3D3F5W0-F1
#
_cell.length_a   1.000
_cell.length_b   1.000
_cell.length_c   1.000
_cell.angle_alpha   90.00
_cell.angle_beta   90.00
_cell.angle_gamma   90.00
#
_symmetry.space_group_name_H-M   'P 1'
#
loop_
_entity.id
_entity.type
_entity.pdbx_description
1 polymer ?
#
loop_
_entity_poly.entity_id
_entity_poly.type
_entity_poly.pdbx_seq_one_letter_code
_entity_poly.pdbx_strand_id
1 'polypeptide(L)' 'QEQVMLLSRLLANFTRGQSDELRKAMGKKLIDKMNSLKEKFLAGGKQNGYQEKVLDKIWHDWEK' A
#
# COMPACT_ATOMS: atom_id res chain seq x y z
N GLN A 1 9.47 8.51 -1.86
CA GLN A 1 8.02 8.72 -2.07
C GLN A 1 7.52 8.09 -3.38
N GLU A 2 8.20 8.23 -4.52
CA GLU A 2 7.72 7.69 -5.80
C GLU A 2 7.72 6.15 -5.88
N GLN A 3 8.66 5.48 -5.19
CA GLN A 3 8.73 4.01 -5.16
C GLN A 3 7.51 3.37 -4.50
N VAL A 4 6.98 3.95 -3.41
CA VAL A 4 5.75 3.48 -2.74
C VAL A 4 4.56 3.55 -3.70
N MET A 5 4.46 4.63 -4.48
CA MET A 5 3.40 4.79 -5.47
C MET A 5 3.52 3.81 -6.63
N LEU A 6 4.73 3.44 -7.06
CA LEU A 6 4.94 2.42 -8.10
C LEU A 6 4.63 1.02 -7.58
N LEU A 7 5.17 0.67 -6.41
CA LEU A 7 4.99 -0.64 -5.81
C LEU A 7 3.53 -0.92 -5.44
N SER A 8 2.81 0.05 -4.89
CA SER A 8 1.37 -0.12 -4.60
C SER A 8 0.53 -0.42 -5.85
N ARG A 9 0.89 0.16 -7.00
CA ARG A 9 0.23 -0.12 -8.29
C ARG A 9 0.59 -1.50 -8.83
N LEU A 10 1.87 -1.88 -8.76
CA LEU A 10 2.36 -3.17 -9.26
C LEU A 10 1.92 -4.35 -8.39
N LEU A 11 2.00 -4.19 -7.07
CA LEU A 11 1.72 -5.27 -6.13
C LEU A 11 0.23 -5.43 -5.90
N ALA A 12 -0.52 -4.34 -5.75
CA ALA A 12 -1.91 -4.38 -5.33
C ALA A 12 -2.92 -3.74 -6.30
N ASN A 13 -2.52 -3.49 -7.55
CA ASN A 13 -3.37 -2.87 -8.59
C ASN A 13 -3.98 -1.53 -8.17
N PHE A 14 -3.27 -0.76 -7.34
CA PHE A 14 -3.74 0.58 -6.99
C PHE A 14 -3.90 1.44 -8.23
N THR A 15 -4.87 2.34 -8.21
CA THR A 15 -4.97 3.40 -9.22
C THR A 15 -3.95 4.51 -8.93
N ARG A 16 -3.76 5.42 -9.89
CA ARG A 16 -2.96 6.63 -9.68
C ARG A 16 -3.48 7.47 -8.49
N GLY A 17 -4.80 7.52 -8.31
CA GLY A 17 -5.43 8.24 -7.19
C GLY A 17 -5.16 7.57 -5.85
N GLN A 18 -5.33 6.25 -5.76
CA GLN A 18 -5.11 5.48 -4.53
C GLN A 18 -3.63 5.50 -4.11
N SER A 19 -2.70 5.43 -5.05
CA SER A 19 -1.26 5.51 -4.76
C SER A 19 -0.86 6.90 -4.24
N ASP A 20 -1.43 7.99 -4.77
CA ASP A 20 -1.19 9.33 -4.22
C ASP A 20 -1.87 9.52 -2.85
N GLU A 21 -3.05 8.92 -2.64
CA GLU A 21 -3.71 8.90 -1.33
C GLU A 21 -2.86 8.17 -0.29
N LEU A 22 -2.27 7.03 -0.64
CA LEU A 22 -1.33 6.30 0.20
C LEU A 22 -0.10 7.15 0.56
N ARG A 23 0.52 7.81 -0.43
CA ARG A 23 1.66 8.71 -0.20
C ARG A 23 1.29 9.84 0.78
N LYS A 24 0.13 10.46 0.61
CA LYS A 24 -0.37 11.53 1.48
C LYS A 24 -0.68 11.03 2.89
N ALA A 25 -1.33 9.87 2.99
CA ALA A 25 -1.67 9.25 4.27
C ALA A 25 -0.42 8.93 5.08
N MET A 26 0.61 8.34 4.45
CA MET A 26 1.88 8.04 5.12
C MET A 26 2.67 9.30 5.48
N GLY A 27 2.72 10.30 4.58
CA GLY A 27 3.39 11.57 4.88
C GLY A 27 2.75 12.35 6.04
N LYS A 28 1.44 12.21 6.24
CA LYS A 28 0.68 12.86 7.32
C LYS A 28 0.42 11.93 8.53
N LYS A 29 0.88 10.68 8.49
CA LYS A 29 0.59 9.64 9.49
C LYS A 29 -0.90 9.50 9.82
N LEU A 30 -1.76 9.51 8.80
CA LEU A 30 -3.20 9.34 8.95
C LEU A 30 -3.56 7.86 9.14
N ILE A 31 -3.52 7.39 10.38
CA ILE A 31 -3.68 5.97 10.75
C ILE A 31 -4.97 5.36 10.17
N ASP A 32 -6.11 6.03 10.29
CA ASP A 32 -7.40 5.52 9.78
C ASP A 32 -7.37 5.28 8.27
N LYS A 33 -6.75 6.21 7.52
CA LYS A 33 -6.59 6.06 6.07
C LYS A 33 -5.58 4.97 5.72
N MET A 34 -4.49 4.87 6.48
CA MET A 34 -3.48 3.85 6.27
C MET A 34 -4.06 2.46 6.47
N ASN A 35 -4.86 2.23 7.52
CA ASN A 35 -5.53 0.95 7.76
C ASN A 35 -6.47 0.57 6.61
N SER A 36 -7.32 1.50 6.15
CA SER A 36 -8.21 1.26 5.01
C SER A 36 -7.45 0.94 3.72
N LEU A 37 -6.32 1.61 3.48
CA LEU A 37 -5.47 1.34 2.33
C LEU A 37 -4.67 0.05 2.48
N LYS A 38 -4.31 -0.35 3.71
CA LYS A 38 -3.63 -1.61 4.00
C LYS A 38 -4.50 -2.80 3.62
N GLU A 39 -5.77 -2.78 4.01
CA GLU A 39 -6.72 -3.83 3.66
C GLU A 39 -6.84 -3.99 2.13
N LYS A 40 -6.95 -2.87 1.40
CA LYS A 40 -6.96 -2.87 -0.07
C LYS A 40 -5.64 -3.38 -0.66
N PHE A 41 -4.51 -3.01 -0.07
CA PHE A 41 -3.19 -3.42 -0.51
C PHE A 41 -3.01 -4.95 -0.37
N LEU A 42 -3.38 -5.50 0.78
CA LEU A 42 -3.32 -6.94 1.04
C LEU A 42 -4.27 -7.72 0.12
N ALA A 43 -5.51 -7.23 -0.04
CA ALA A 43 -6.49 -7.85 -0.93
C ALA A 43 -6.02 -7.86 -2.40
N GLY A 44 -5.55 -6.71 -2.91
CA GLY A 44 -5.03 -6.60 -4.27
C GLY A 44 -3.76 -7.42 -4.47
N GLY A 45 -2.86 -7.43 -3.49
CA GLY A 45 -1.65 -8.26 -3.55
C GLY A 45 -1.92 -9.75 -3.53
N LYS A 46 -2.89 -10.20 -2.73
CA LYS A 46 -3.34 -11.60 -2.71
C LYS A 46 -4.00 -11.99 -4.03
N GLN A 47 -4.79 -11.10 -4.63
CA GLN A 47 -5.36 -11.31 -5.99
C GLN A 47 -4.27 -11.43 -7.06
N ASN A 48 -3.17 -10.69 -6.92
CA ASN A 48 -2.00 -10.80 -7.80
C ASN A 48 -1.11 -12.03 -7.49
N GLY A 49 -1.48 -12.87 -6.53
CA GLY A 49 -0.76 -14.11 -6.20
C GLY A 49 0.40 -13.92 -5.22
N TYR A 50 0.55 -12.75 -4.61
CA TYR A 50 1.58 -12.53 -3.59
C TYR A 50 1.16 -13.09 -2.23
N GLN A 51 2.14 -13.62 -1.49
CA GLN A 51 1.92 -14.08 -0.13
C GLN A 51 1.71 -12.90 0.82
N GLU A 52 0.72 -13.02 1.69
CA GLU A 52 0.36 -12.00 2.69
C GLU A 52 1.57 -11.58 3.54
N LYS A 53 2.39 -12.55 3.97
CA LYS A 53 3.63 -12.30 4.73
C LYS A 53 4.61 -11.36 4.03
N VAL A 54 4.71 -11.44 2.70
CA VAL A 54 5.60 -10.56 1.91
C VAL A 54 4.99 -9.16 1.82
N LEU A 55 3.68 -9.08 1.60
CA LEU A 55 2.96 -7.80 1.53
C LEU A 55 3.00 -7.06 2.87
N ASP A 56 2.80 -7.76 3.99
CA ASP A 56 2.91 -7.17 5.33
C ASP A 56 4.32 -6.65 5.62
N LYS A 57 5.36 -7.39 5.20
CA LYS A 57 6.74 -6.92 5.34
C LYS A 57 6.97 -5.62 4.57
N ILE A 58 6.53 -5.56 3.32
CA ILE A 58 6.64 -4.37 2.47
C ILE A 58 5.88 -3.20 3.08
N TRP A 59 4.67 -3.44 3.57
CA TRP A 59 3.86 -2.42 4.22
C TRP A 59 4.55 -1.85 5.46
N HIS A 60 5.12 -2.73 6.29
CA HIS A 60 5.83 -2.32 7.51
C HIS A 60 7.10 -1.51 7.20
N ASP A 61 7.79 -1.81 6.09
CA ASP A 61 8.92 -1.00 5.61
C ASP A 61 8.49 0.39 5.13
N TRP A 62 7.22 0.57 4.74
CA TRP A 62 6.69 1.88 4.37
C TRP A 62 6.15 2.71 5.55
N GLU A 63 5.72 2.04 6.61
CA GLU A 63 5.20 2.65 7.84
C GLU A 63 6.28 3.27 8.73
N LYS A 64 7.54 2.84 8.56
CA LYS A 64 8.72 3.37 9.27
C LYS A 64 9.09 4.78 8.82
#